data_AF-A0AAW2M4Y1-F1
#
_entry.id   AF-A0AAW2M4Y1-F1
#
_cell.length_a   1.000
_cell.length_b   1.000
_cell.length_c   1.000
_cell.angle_alpha   90.00
_cell.angle_beta   90.00
_cell.angle_gamma   90.00
#
_symmetry.space_group_name_H-M   'P 1'
#
loop_
_entity.id
_entity.type
_entity.pdbx_description
1 polymer ?
#
loop_
_entity_poly.entity_id
_entity_poly.type
_entity_poly.pdbx_seq_one_letter_code
_entity_poly.pdbx_strand_id
1 'polypeptide(L)'
;MCMKSEYMFLTMVIPGPSNPKRLIDVYLQPLIDDLLQLWHVGVRTHDHATNQAFMMRAALIWTVNDLPGYGMTSGWSTTGIMGCPICMDDTSAFYLQHGWKACYFDCHRRFLSQDHPYRRKKKAFIKIVRKEILQGLG
;
A
#
# COMPACT_ATOMS: atom_id res chain seq x y z
N MET A 1 13.73 -16.85 -2.96
CA MET A 1 14.97 -16.10 -2.69
C MET A 1 14.80 -15.01 -1.63
N CYS A 2 13.59 -14.53 -1.30
CA CYS A 2 13.43 -13.34 -0.43
C CYS A 2 12.84 -13.57 0.97
N MET A 3 12.63 -14.82 1.40
CA MET A 3 12.06 -15.15 2.73
C MET A 3 12.78 -16.32 3.41
N LYS A 4 14.07 -16.47 3.16
CA LYS A 4 14.91 -17.39 3.94
C LYS A 4 15.05 -16.81 5.34
N SER A 5 14.83 -17.63 6.38
CA SER A 5 14.83 -17.16 7.77
C SER A 5 16.13 -16.53 8.20
N GLU A 6 17.25 -16.94 7.60
CA GLU A 6 18.58 -16.39 7.88
C GLU A 6 18.75 -14.94 7.41
N TYR A 7 17.84 -14.43 6.56
CA TYR A 7 17.88 -13.07 6.02
C TYR A 7 16.66 -12.23 6.44
N MET A 8 15.86 -12.70 7.40
CA MET A 8 14.73 -11.96 7.95
C MET A 8 15.15 -11.26 9.23
N PHE A 9 15.23 -9.93 9.19
CA PHE A 9 15.49 -9.09 10.35
C PHE A 9 14.18 -8.44 10.79
N LEU A 10 13.78 -8.70 12.05
CA LEU A 10 12.67 -8.01 12.66
C LEU A 10 13.16 -6.67 13.21
N THR A 11 12.81 -5.58 12.54
CA THR A 11 13.18 -4.23 12.99
C THR A 11 12.18 -3.65 13.99
N MET A 12 10.91 -4.06 13.93
CA MET A 12 9.85 -3.48 14.76
C MET A 12 8.66 -4.43 14.94
N VAL A 13 8.10 -4.47 16.16
CA VAL A 13 6.84 -5.16 16.48
C VAL A 13 5.84 -4.13 16.99
N ILE A 14 4.68 -4.04 16.33
CA ILE A 14 3.62 -3.12 16.70
C ILE A 14 2.45 -3.90 17.30
N PRO A 15 2.10 -3.70 18.58
CA PRO A 15 0.96 -4.37 19.20
C PRO A 15 -0.36 -3.95 18.52
N GLY A 16 -1.11 -4.91 18.00
CA GLY A 16 -2.39 -4.66 17.31
C GLY A 16 -3.44 -3.85 18.09
N PRO A 17 -3.69 -4.11 19.39
CA PRO A 17 -4.70 -3.37 20.18
C PRO A 17 -4.33 -1.90 20.41
N SER A 18 -3.03 -1.59 20.43
CA SER A 18 -2.46 -0.27 20.72
C SER A 18 -1.66 0.25 19.53
N ASN A 19 -2.21 0.07 18.32
CA ASN A 19 -1.56 0.51 17.10
C ASN A 19 -1.29 2.04 17.16
N PRO A 20 -0.06 2.50 16.87
CA PRO A 20 0.30 3.92 16.87
C PRO A 20 -0.49 4.75 15.86
N LYS A 21 -1.15 4.13 14.87
CA LYS A 21 -1.97 4.80 13.84
C LYS A 21 -1.21 5.94 13.18
N ARG A 22 -1.48 7.17 13.63
CA ARG A 22 -0.88 8.41 13.13
C ARG A 22 0.54 8.67 13.62
N LEU A 23 0.98 7.96 14.65
CA LEU A 23 2.30 8.12 15.27
C LEU A 23 3.33 7.13 14.74
N ILE A 24 2.98 6.35 13.70
CA ILE A 24 3.87 5.32 13.13
C ILE A 24 5.22 5.90 12.67
N ASP A 25 5.20 7.14 12.20
CA ASP A 25 6.36 7.92 11.78
C ASP A 25 7.37 8.11 12.92
N VAL A 26 6.90 8.39 14.13
CA VAL A 26 7.74 8.52 15.33
C VAL A 26 8.49 7.20 15.63
N TYR A 27 7.81 6.06 15.46
CA TYR A 27 8.44 4.76 15.68
C TYR A 27 9.42 4.41 14.57
N LEU A 28 9.15 4.82 13.32
CA LEU A 28 10.02 4.57 12.17
C LEU A 28 11.25 5.47 12.13
N GLN A 29 11.28 6.57 12.88
CA GLN A 29 12.37 7.53 12.85
C GLN A 29 13.76 6.91 13.08
N PRO A 30 14.00 6.04 14.09
CA PRO A 30 15.30 5.40 14.27
C PRO A 30 15.70 4.51 13.08
N LEU A 31 14.74 3.80 12.49
CA LEU A 31 14.98 2.98 11.29
C LEU A 31 15.34 3.85 10.09
N ILE A 32 14.68 5.01 9.92
CA ILE A 32 15.00 5.96 8.86
C ILE A 32 16.42 6.51 9.05
N ASP A 33 16.77 6.89 10.28
CA ASP A 33 18.10 7.41 10.60
C ASP A 33 19.19 6.37 10.30
N ASP A 34 18.99 5.11 10.70
CA ASP A 34 19.90 3.99 10.40
C ASP A 34 20.03 3.76 8.88
N LEU A 35 18.91 3.77 8.15
CA LEU A 35 18.92 3.60 6.69
C LEU A 35 19.65 4.76 5.98
N LEU A 36 19.46 6.00 6.46
CA LEU A 36 20.18 7.17 5.93
C LEU A 36 21.68 7.08 6.23
N GLN A 37 22.06 6.65 7.43
CA GLN A 37 23.46 6.42 7.78
C GLN A 37 24.07 5.34 6.88
N LEU A 38 23.40 4.20 6.71
CA LEU A 38 23.84 3.10 5.85
C LEU A 38 23.94 3.51 4.38
N TRP A 39 23.03 4.35 3.89
CA TRP A 39 23.02 4.78 2.49
C TRP A 39 24.09 5.83 2.19
N HIS A 40 24.21 6.87 3.01
CA HIS A 40 25.09 8.01 2.74
C HIS A 40 26.53 7.79 3.21
N VAL A 41 26.71 7.29 4.44
CA VAL A 41 28.02 7.14 5.08
C VAL A 41 28.52 5.70 4.97
N GLY A 42 27.65 4.74 5.27
CA GLY A 42 27.99 3.34 5.51
C GLY A 42 28.47 3.10 6.94
N VAL A 43 28.55 1.83 7.33
CA VAL A 43 29.04 1.39 8.65
C VAL A 43 30.15 0.37 8.46
N ARG A 44 31.23 0.47 9.24
CA ARG A 44 32.31 -0.52 9.21
C ARG A 44 31.83 -1.81 9.87
N THR A 45 31.78 -2.89 9.10
CA THR A 45 31.23 -4.19 9.53
C THR A 45 32.24 -5.29 9.23
N HIS A 46 32.24 -6.33 10.07
CA HIS A 46 33.09 -7.50 9.89
C HIS A 46 32.31 -8.62 9.19
N ASP A 47 32.82 -9.09 8.04
CA ASP A 47 32.31 -10.28 7.38
C ASP A 47 32.98 -11.52 7.98
N HIS A 48 32.17 -12.39 8.58
CA HIS A 48 32.64 -13.65 9.16
C HIS A 48 33.12 -14.65 8.10
N ALA A 49 32.54 -14.64 6.90
CA ALA A 49 32.89 -15.61 5.86
C ALA A 49 34.31 -15.35 5.29
N THR A 50 34.67 -14.08 5.12
CA THR A 50 35.99 -13.67 4.61
C THR A 50 36.98 -13.26 5.70
N ASN A 51 36.52 -13.12 6.95
CA ASN A 51 37.29 -12.63 8.09
C ASN A 51 37.93 -11.25 7.82
N GLN A 52 37.17 -10.37 7.16
CA GLN A 52 37.61 -9.04 6.76
C GLN A 52 36.60 -7.97 7.17
N ALA A 53 37.11 -6.78 7.50
CA ALA A 53 36.28 -5.61 7.70
C ALA A 53 36.01 -4.91 6.36
N PHE A 54 34.76 -4.57 6.10
CA PHE A 54 34.34 -3.81 4.92
C PHE A 54 33.42 -2.65 5.32
N MET A 55 33.22 -1.72 4.39
CA MET A 55 32.24 -0.65 4.57
C MET A 55 30.88 -1.13 4.05
N MET A 56 29.96 -1.45 4.96
CA MET A 56 28.62 -1.89 4.62
C MET A 56 27.75 -0.69 4.27
N ARG A 57 27.00 -0.82 3.16
CA ARG A 57 25.91 0.08 2.78
C ARG A 57 24.67 -0.75 2.52
N ALA A 58 23.50 -0.19 2.80
CA ALA A 58 22.22 -0.86 2.61
C ALA A 58 21.20 0.12 2.02
N ALA A 59 20.21 -0.43 1.31
CA ALA A 59 19.07 0.30 0.79
C ALA A 59 17.79 -0.50 1.04
N LEU A 60 16.72 0.20 1.37
CA LEU A 60 15.38 -0.37 1.46
C LEU A 60 14.72 -0.32 0.07
N ILE A 61 14.37 -1.47 -0.49
CA ILE A 61 13.75 -1.55 -1.82
C ILE A 61 12.22 -1.61 -1.73
N TRP A 62 11.68 -2.48 -0.86
CA TRP A 62 10.23 -2.60 -0.64
C TRP A 62 9.92 -3.02 0.80
N THR A 63 8.74 -2.63 1.28
CA THR A 63 8.17 -3.09 2.55
C THR A 63 6.99 -4.05 2.26
N VAL A 64 6.84 -5.07 3.10
CA VAL A 64 5.69 -5.99 3.04
C VAL A 64 4.75 -5.60 4.16
N ASN A 65 3.57 -5.11 3.80
CA ASN A 65 2.56 -4.66 4.74
C ASN A 65 1.23 -5.34 4.42
N ASP A 66 0.42 -5.58 5.45
CA ASP A 66 -1.00 -5.82 5.24
C ASP A 66 -1.70 -4.52 4.79
N LEU A 67 -2.97 -4.62 4.38
CA LEU A 67 -3.68 -3.46 3.84
C LEU A 67 -3.76 -2.29 4.85
N PRO A 68 -4.11 -2.49 6.14
CA PRO A 68 -4.07 -1.42 7.13
C PRO A 68 -2.66 -0.82 7.34
N GLY A 69 -1.62 -1.66 7.45
CA GLY A 69 -0.23 -1.24 7.59
C GLY A 69 0.26 -0.42 6.40
N TYR A 70 -0.15 -0.78 5.18
CA TYR A 70 0.14 -0.01 3.98
C TYR A 70 -0.37 1.42 4.09
N GLY A 71 -1.60 1.63 4.57
CA GLY A 71 -2.16 2.99 4.68
C GLY A 71 -1.41 3.86 5.69
N MET A 72 -0.91 3.24 6.77
CA MET A 72 -0.09 3.95 7.76
C MET A 72 1.29 4.32 7.23
N THR A 73 1.94 3.40 6.50
CA THR A 73 3.32 3.57 6.03
C THR A 73 3.45 4.39 4.74
N SER A 74 2.46 4.32 3.86
CA SER A 74 2.45 5.07 2.58
C SER A 74 1.75 6.42 2.66
N GLY A 75 0.99 6.67 3.73
CA GLY A 75 0.07 7.81 3.82
C GLY A 75 -1.17 7.67 2.92
N TRP A 76 -1.36 6.52 2.27
CA TRP A 76 -2.50 6.26 1.40
C TRP A 76 -3.77 5.89 2.19
N SER A 77 -4.94 6.31 1.70
CA SER A 77 -6.20 5.85 2.30
C SER A 77 -6.45 4.39 1.95
N THR A 78 -6.66 3.55 2.96
CA THR A 78 -7.06 2.14 2.76
C THR A 78 -8.56 1.94 2.90
N THR A 79 -9.31 3.04 2.98
CA THR A 79 -10.76 3.07 3.17
C THR A 79 -11.45 4.05 2.22
N GLY A 80 -12.78 3.99 2.14
CA GLY A 80 -13.55 4.87 1.27
C GLY A 80 -13.42 4.48 -0.21
N ILE A 81 -13.53 5.46 -1.12
CA ILE A 81 -13.42 5.26 -2.58
C ILE A 81 -11.97 5.13 -3.05
N MET A 82 -11.02 5.73 -2.33
CA MET A 82 -9.59 5.69 -2.61
C MET A 82 -8.87 4.50 -1.96
N GLY A 83 -9.60 3.54 -1.40
CA GLY A 83 -9.05 2.42 -0.65
C GLY A 83 -8.18 1.44 -1.45
N CYS A 84 -8.19 1.51 -2.79
CA CYS A 84 -7.42 0.62 -3.64
C CYS A 84 -6.04 1.22 -3.97
N PRO A 85 -4.94 0.66 -3.45
CA PRO A 85 -3.60 1.17 -3.72
C PRO A 85 -3.09 0.87 -5.14
N ILE A 86 -3.79 0.00 -5.88
CA ILE A 86 -3.45 -0.32 -7.27
C ILE A 86 -4.10 0.68 -8.22
N CYS A 87 -5.39 0.99 -7.98
CA CYS A 87 -6.11 1.97 -8.80
C CYS A 87 -5.71 3.41 -8.47
N MET A 88 -5.30 3.66 -7.23
CA MET A 88 -5.02 5.00 -6.71
C MET A 88 -6.20 5.95 -6.93
N ASP A 89 -5.95 7.11 -7.55
CA ASP A 89 -6.94 8.12 -7.94
C ASP A 89 -7.76 7.71 -9.18
N ASP A 90 -7.23 6.84 -10.03
CA ASP A 90 -7.94 6.26 -11.18
C ASP A 90 -8.90 5.14 -10.75
N THR A 91 -9.74 5.40 -9.75
CA THR A 91 -10.73 4.43 -9.24
C THR A 91 -12.11 4.72 -9.81
N SER A 92 -12.79 3.66 -10.28
CA SER A 92 -14.22 3.75 -10.67
C SER A 92 -15.17 3.48 -9.49
N ALA A 93 -14.65 3.39 -8.26
CA ALA A 93 -15.45 3.13 -7.08
C ALA A 93 -16.45 4.27 -6.82
N PHE A 94 -17.57 3.95 -6.20
CA PHE A 94 -18.69 4.86 -5.99
C PHE A 94 -19.35 4.63 -4.64
N TYR A 95 -20.12 5.61 -4.16
CA TYR A 95 -20.92 5.47 -2.95
C TYR A 95 -22.32 4.92 -3.29
N LEU A 96 -22.81 3.96 -2.52
CA LEU A 96 -24.19 3.50 -2.60
C LEU A 96 -25.15 4.61 -2.14
N GLN A 97 -26.19 4.91 -2.92
CA GLN A 97 -27.10 6.05 -2.68
C GLN A 97 -27.76 6.05 -1.29
N HIS A 98 -28.19 4.89 -0.79
CA HIS A 98 -28.95 4.80 0.46
C HIS A 98 -28.12 4.39 1.69
N GLY A 99 -26.82 4.13 1.51
CA GLY A 99 -25.95 3.68 2.60
C GLY A 99 -24.64 4.44 2.72
N TRP A 100 -24.29 5.28 1.73
CA TRP A 100 -23.02 6.01 1.65
C TRP A 100 -21.78 5.14 1.89
N LYS A 101 -21.91 3.84 1.64
CA LYS A 101 -20.81 2.88 1.70
C LYS A 101 -20.08 2.89 0.36
N ALA A 102 -18.76 2.98 0.42
CA ALA A 102 -17.93 2.84 -0.76
C ALA A 102 -18.10 1.43 -1.35
N CYS A 103 -18.31 1.37 -2.65
CA CYS A 103 -18.53 0.15 -3.40
C CYS A 103 -17.52 0.05 -4.53
N TYR A 104 -16.87 -1.10 -4.60
CA TYR A 104 -15.93 -1.48 -5.66
C TYR A 104 -16.54 -2.48 -6.63
N PHE A 105 -17.85 -2.72 -6.50
CA PHE A 105 -18.55 -3.66 -7.36
C PHE A 105 -18.40 -3.20 -8.81
N ASP A 106 -18.00 -4.14 -9.67
CA ASP A 106 -17.72 -3.94 -11.09
C ASP A 106 -16.49 -3.06 -11.46
N CYS A 107 -15.76 -2.53 -10.48
CA CYS A 107 -14.52 -1.77 -10.73
C CYS A 107 -13.34 -2.68 -11.11
N HIS A 108 -13.43 -3.96 -10.78
CA HIS A 108 -12.39 -4.97 -11.02
C HIS A 108 -12.28 -5.41 -12.48
N ARG A 109 -13.27 -5.11 -13.33
CA ARG A 109 -13.23 -5.48 -14.77
C ARG A 109 -12.03 -4.90 -15.51
N ARG A 110 -11.48 -3.79 -15.03
CA ARG A 110 -10.27 -3.18 -15.58
C ARG A 110 -9.04 -4.10 -15.49
N PHE A 111 -9.05 -5.05 -14.57
CA PHE A 111 -7.96 -6.02 -14.37
C PHE A 111 -8.10 -7.27 -15.25
N LEU A 112 -9.21 -7.44 -15.95
CA LEU A 112 -9.36 -8.50 -16.97
C LEU A 112 -8.49 -8.17 -18.19
N SER A 113 -8.14 -9.15 -19.03
CA SER A 113 -7.40 -8.88 -20.29
C SER A 113 -8.18 -7.93 -21.21
N GLN A 114 -7.47 -7.23 -22.10
CA GLN A 114 -8.08 -6.20 -22.94
C GLN A 114 -9.20 -6.75 -23.86
N ASP A 115 -9.04 -8.01 -24.27
CA ASP A 115 -9.98 -8.73 -25.13
C ASP A 115 -11.05 -9.52 -24.35
N HIS A 116 -11.03 -9.45 -23.01
CA HIS A 116 -11.98 -10.21 -22.21
C HIS A 116 -13.42 -9.73 -22.46
N PRO A 117 -14.37 -10.63 -22.82
CA PRO A 117 -15.74 -10.25 -23.18
C PRO A 117 -16.47 -9.41 -22.13
N TYR A 118 -16.18 -9.63 -20.85
CA TYR A 118 -16.79 -8.88 -19.75
C TYR A 118 -16.15 -7.51 -19.53
N ARG A 119 -14.91 -7.24 -19.96
CA ARG A 119 -14.21 -5.97 -19.70
C ARG A 119 -14.97 -4.75 -20.20
N ARG A 120 -15.78 -4.90 -21.26
CA ARG A 120 -16.62 -3.83 -21.83
C ARG A 120 -18.10 -3.86 -21.37
N LYS A 121 -18.55 -4.90 -20.67
CA LYS A 121 -19.98 -5.09 -20.28
C LYS A 121 -20.40 -4.31 -19.02
N LYS A 122 -20.21 -2.99 -18.98
CA LYS A 122 -20.54 -2.13 -17.82
C LYS A 122 -22.00 -2.22 -17.38
N LYS A 123 -22.94 -2.23 -18.33
CA LYS A 123 -24.39 -2.24 -18.06
C LYS A 123 -24.90 -3.56 -17.46
N ALA A 124 -24.20 -4.67 -17.67
CA ALA A 124 -24.63 -5.98 -17.19
C ALA A 124 -24.42 -6.14 -15.67
N PHE A 125 -23.43 -5.43 -15.12
CA PHE A 125 -23.00 -5.58 -13.74
C PHE A 125 -23.29 -4.35 -12.89
N ILE A 126 -23.37 -3.16 -13.47
CA ILE A 126 -23.75 -1.96 -12.72
C ILE A 126 -25.27 -1.75 -12.82
N LYS A 127 -26.01 -2.12 -11.76
CA LYS A 127 -27.37 -1.62 -11.52
C LYS A 127 -27.31 -0.16 -11.02
N ILE A 128 -26.95 0.76 -11.90
CA ILE A 128 -27.15 2.19 -11.63
C ILE A 128 -28.65 2.47 -11.82
N VAL A 129 -29.37 2.70 -10.73
CA VAL A 129 -30.58 3.51 -10.77
C VAL A 129 -30.10 4.97 -10.80
N ARG A 130 -29.73 5.44 -12.00
CA ARG A 130 -29.49 6.86 -12.24
C ARG A 130 -30.86 7.51 -12.24
N LYS A 131 -31.25 8.12 -11.12
CA LYS A 131 -32.05 9.34 -11.22
C LYS A 131 -31.06 10.50 -11.33
N GLU A 132 -31.22 11.21 -12.44
CA GLU A 132 -30.65 12.49 -12.83
C GLU A 132 -30.20 13.36 -11.66
N ILE A 133 -28.89 13.61 -11.52
CA ILE A 133 -28.34 14.79 -10.82
C ILE A 133 -27.16 15.35 -11.63
N LEU A 134 -27.35 15.50 -12.95
CA LEU A 134 -26.46 16.28 -13.82
C LEU A 134 -27.27 17.06 -14.88
N GLN A 135 -28.45 17.58 -14.51
CA GLN A 135 -29.21 18.56 -15.31
C GLN A 135 -29.50 19.86 -14.53
N GLY A 136 -28.71 20.19 -13.50
CA GLY A 136 -28.96 21.34 -12.63
C GLY A 136 -27.79 22.30 -12.45
N LEU A 137 -26.83 22.32 -13.37
CA LEU A 137 -25.79 23.35 -13.44
C LEU A 137 -25.66 23.81 -14.89
N GLY A 138 -26.63 24.64 -15.29
CA GLY A 138 -26.66 25.47 -16.48
C GLY A 138 -27.35 26.77 -16.10
#